data_AF-A0A6B3N2D8-F1
#
_entry.id   AF-A0A6B3N2D8-F1
#
_cell.length_a   1.000
_cell.length_b   1.000
_cell.length_c   1.000
_cell.angle_alpha   90.00
_cell.angle_beta   90.00
_cell.angle_gamma   90.00
#
_symmetry.space_group_name_H-M   'P 1'
#
loop_
_entity.id
_entity.type
_entity.pdbx_description
1 polymer ?
#
loop_
_entity_poly.entity_id
_entity_poly.type
_entity_poly.pdbx_seq_one_letter_code
_entity_poly.pdbx_strand_id
1 'polypeptide(L)'
;MIDYSQIPSPCYVLESEKLIENLELIDSVQKKAGITIILALKGFAMFSAFPIVKQYLQGTTASSLFEARLGREEFGKELHLYLLAYQEKEFPELIQGATHISFNSLSQWERFKEKTLLTQVSPGLRINPEYSPVEPEIYNPSSPLSRLGIRAEKLGDKLPEGIEGLHCHNLCESDSQALARTLEQIETLFGHHLPQIKWLNLGGGHLITSKSYDIEHLIQVLTRFKSRYPHLHIYLEPGSAVAWETGVLRATVLDLIETSN
;
A
#
# COMPACT_ATOMS: atom_id res chain seq x y z
N MET A 1 21.51 16.49 -17.16
CA MET A 1 21.11 15.45 -18.13
C MET A 1 22.06 14.28 -17.94
N ILE A 2 21.54 13.07 -17.66
CA ILE A 2 22.35 11.89 -17.39
C ILE A 2 23.02 11.41 -18.69
N ASP A 3 24.34 11.22 -18.66
CA ASP A 3 25.06 10.59 -19.77
C ASP A 3 24.93 9.06 -19.68
N TYR A 4 23.94 8.53 -20.38
CA TYR A 4 23.68 7.09 -20.46
C TYR A 4 24.80 6.30 -21.13
N SER A 5 25.76 6.92 -21.81
CA SER A 5 26.87 6.21 -22.45
C SER A 5 27.83 5.57 -21.45
N GLN A 6 27.96 6.15 -20.24
CA GLN A 6 28.88 5.71 -19.18
C GLN A 6 28.33 4.60 -18.28
N ILE A 7 27.05 4.27 -18.43
CA ILE A 7 26.38 3.25 -17.60
C ILE A 7 26.57 1.89 -18.27
N PRO A 8 26.77 0.77 -17.55
CA PRO A 8 26.82 -0.57 -18.16
C PRO A 8 25.47 -0.98 -18.78
N SER A 9 25.46 -2.03 -19.58
CA SER A 9 24.22 -2.62 -20.12
C SER A 9 24.30 -4.15 -20.01
N PRO A 10 23.22 -4.82 -19.58
CA PRO A 10 21.94 -4.23 -19.16
C PRO A 10 22.01 -3.56 -17.78
N CYS A 11 21.28 -2.47 -17.57
CA CYS A 11 21.25 -1.77 -16.28
C CYS A 11 19.92 -1.04 -16.06
N TYR A 12 19.27 -1.26 -14.92
CA TYR A 12 18.18 -0.39 -14.44
C TYR A 12 18.78 0.89 -13.88
N VAL A 13 18.42 2.02 -14.47
CA VAL A 13 18.91 3.34 -14.10
C VAL A 13 17.78 4.13 -13.46
N LEU A 14 17.94 4.44 -12.17
CA LEU A 14 17.05 5.33 -11.43
C LEU A 14 17.59 6.77 -11.48
N GLU A 15 16.76 7.70 -11.91
CA GLU A 15 17.06 9.14 -11.91
C GLU A 15 16.59 9.74 -10.58
N SER A 16 17.53 10.08 -9.69
CA SER A 16 17.18 10.54 -8.34
C SER A 16 16.36 11.83 -8.33
N GLU A 17 16.59 12.74 -9.27
CA GLU A 17 15.81 13.99 -9.41
C GLU A 17 14.32 13.70 -9.63
N LYS A 18 13.99 12.79 -10.55
CA LYS A 18 12.60 12.39 -10.82
C LYS A 18 11.96 11.65 -9.64
N LEU A 19 12.73 10.83 -8.94
CA LEU A 19 12.26 10.19 -7.70
C LEU A 19 11.92 11.25 -6.64
N ILE A 20 12.76 12.27 -6.48
CA ILE A 20 12.53 13.37 -5.54
C ILE A 20 11.27 14.16 -5.92
N GLU A 21 11.07 14.51 -7.20
CA GLU A 21 9.86 15.19 -7.68
C GLU A 21 8.58 14.41 -7.31
N ASN A 22 8.59 13.08 -7.52
CA ASN A 22 7.49 12.21 -7.10
C ASN A 22 7.25 12.24 -5.59
N LEU A 23 8.33 12.16 -4.80
CA LEU A 23 8.25 12.15 -3.33
C LEU A 23 7.78 13.49 -2.76
N GLU A 24 8.20 14.61 -3.34
CA GLU A 24 7.75 15.96 -2.96
C GLU A 24 6.25 16.14 -3.22
N LEU A 25 5.75 15.65 -4.35
CA LEU A 25 4.31 15.65 -4.65
C LEU A 25 3.54 14.80 -3.63
N ILE A 26 4.01 13.59 -3.35
CA ILE A 26 3.38 12.68 -2.38
C ILE A 26 3.39 13.30 -0.97
N ASP A 27 4.48 13.93 -0.56
CA ASP A 27 4.58 14.63 0.73
C ASP A 27 3.66 15.86 0.82
N SER A 28 3.51 16.61 -0.27
CA SER A 28 2.50 17.67 -0.36
C SER A 28 1.08 17.13 -0.13
N VAL A 29 0.73 15.97 -0.71
CA VAL A 29 -0.56 15.31 -0.48
C VAL A 29 -0.72 14.89 0.98
N GLN A 30 0.30 14.27 1.60
CA GLN A 30 0.29 13.89 3.02
C GLN A 30 -0.07 15.09 3.90
N LYS A 31 0.65 16.21 3.71
CA LYS A 31 0.50 17.42 4.53
C LYS A 31 -0.86 18.08 4.34
N LYS A 32 -1.31 18.23 3.09
CA LYS A 32 -2.59 18.90 2.78
C LYS A 32 -3.81 18.09 3.20
N ALA A 33 -3.78 16.78 3.02
CA ALA A 33 -4.89 15.90 3.40
C ALA A 33 -4.81 15.42 4.87
N GLY A 34 -3.68 15.66 5.54
CA GLY A 34 -3.42 15.21 6.90
C GLY A 34 -3.40 13.69 7.04
N ILE A 35 -2.85 12.98 6.05
CA ILE A 35 -2.76 11.52 6.03
C ILE A 35 -1.30 11.06 6.12
N THR A 36 -1.08 9.78 6.37
CA THR A 36 0.25 9.18 6.31
C THR A 36 0.38 8.32 5.06
N ILE A 37 1.52 8.40 4.40
CA ILE A 37 1.87 7.58 3.25
C ILE A 37 3.11 6.75 3.58
N ILE A 38 2.99 5.44 3.36
CA ILE A 38 4.06 4.45 3.53
C ILE A 38 4.39 3.81 2.17
N LEU A 39 5.59 3.26 2.03
CA LEU A 39 6.04 2.64 0.79
C LEU A 39 5.56 1.18 0.69
N ALA A 40 4.87 0.83 -0.40
CA ALA A 40 4.64 -0.58 -0.73
C ALA A 40 5.84 -1.23 -1.41
N LEU A 41 6.55 -2.08 -0.65
CA LEU A 41 7.78 -2.74 -1.10
C LEU A 41 7.57 -3.63 -2.33
N LYS A 42 6.37 -4.22 -2.48
CA LYS A 42 6.00 -5.01 -3.67
C LYS A 42 6.16 -4.25 -5.00
N GLY A 43 6.01 -2.92 -4.97
CA GLY A 43 6.08 -2.06 -6.15
C GLY A 43 7.45 -1.39 -6.33
N PHE A 44 8.18 -1.15 -5.23
CA PHE A 44 9.51 -0.55 -5.28
C PHE A 44 10.34 -0.94 -4.05
N ALA A 45 11.45 -1.64 -4.29
CA ALA A 45 12.35 -2.16 -3.25
C ALA A 45 13.84 -1.97 -3.58
N MET A 46 14.18 -0.96 -4.38
CA MET A 46 15.59 -0.58 -4.63
C MET A 46 16.14 0.08 -3.36
N PHE A 47 16.59 -0.73 -2.41
CA PHE A 47 16.93 -0.30 -1.05
C PHE A 47 18.05 0.75 -0.99
N SER A 48 18.94 0.78 -1.99
CA SER A 48 19.93 1.84 -2.15
C SER A 48 19.32 3.25 -2.28
N ALA A 49 18.05 3.37 -2.69
CA ALA A 49 17.32 4.63 -2.76
C ALA A 49 16.53 4.95 -1.47
N PHE A 50 16.41 4.03 -0.51
CA PHE A 50 15.66 4.27 0.73
C PHE A 50 16.17 5.45 1.56
N PRO A 51 17.48 5.79 1.58
CA PRO A 51 17.94 7.03 2.22
C PRO A 51 17.27 8.30 1.69
N ILE A 52 16.86 8.33 0.42
CA ILE A 52 16.08 9.43 -0.18
C ILE A 52 14.61 9.26 0.22
N VAL A 53 14.01 8.08 -0.03
CA VAL A 53 12.57 7.85 0.18
C VAL A 53 12.13 8.08 1.63
N LYS A 54 12.93 7.64 2.61
CA LYS A 54 12.60 7.77 4.03
C LYS A 54 12.67 9.20 4.55
N GLN A 55 13.11 10.17 3.77
CA GLN A 55 12.99 11.58 4.13
C GLN A 55 11.53 12.08 3.99
N TYR A 56 10.72 11.40 3.16
CA TYR A 56 9.36 11.81 2.82
C TYR A 56 8.27 10.86 3.33
N LEU A 57 8.53 9.54 3.30
CA LEU A 57 7.53 8.53 3.69
C LEU A 57 7.77 8.02 5.12
N GLN A 58 6.69 7.64 5.81
CA GLN A 58 6.73 7.31 7.25
C GLN A 58 7.01 5.84 7.57
N GLY A 59 7.15 5.00 6.55
CA GLY A 59 7.39 3.58 6.76
C GLY A 59 7.20 2.77 5.50
N THR A 60 7.05 1.46 5.69
CA THR A 60 6.84 0.48 4.62
C THR A 60 5.66 -0.45 4.93
N THR A 61 5.00 -0.93 3.88
CA THR A 61 4.11 -2.09 3.95
C THR A 61 4.80 -3.31 3.33
N ALA A 62 4.68 -4.46 3.99
CA ALA A 62 5.34 -5.70 3.63
C ALA A 62 4.34 -6.86 3.55
N SER A 63 4.52 -7.69 2.53
CA SER A 63 3.68 -8.83 2.17
C SER A 63 4.42 -10.17 2.17
N SER A 64 5.66 -10.18 2.68
CA SER A 64 6.46 -11.38 2.91
C SER A 64 7.43 -11.17 4.06
N LEU A 65 8.00 -12.27 4.58
CA LEU A 65 9.05 -12.21 5.60
C LEU A 65 10.27 -11.41 5.12
N PHE A 66 10.68 -11.57 3.86
CA PHE A 66 11.82 -10.85 3.32
C PHE A 66 11.55 -9.35 3.11
N GLU A 67 10.34 -8.98 2.71
CA GLU A 67 9.94 -7.57 2.67
C GLU A 67 9.90 -6.98 4.09
N ALA A 68 9.40 -7.71 5.08
CA ALA A 68 9.36 -7.25 6.46
C ALA A 68 10.77 -7.01 7.01
N ARG A 69 11.71 -7.94 6.74
CA ARG A 69 13.13 -7.78 7.05
C ARG A 69 13.73 -6.57 6.34
N LEU A 70 13.50 -6.43 5.04
CA LEU A 70 14.00 -5.31 4.25
C LEU A 70 13.49 -3.96 4.79
N GLY A 71 12.20 -3.86 5.09
CA GLY A 71 11.59 -2.67 5.69
C GLY A 71 12.21 -2.34 7.05
N ARG A 72 12.42 -3.34 7.90
CA ARG A 72 13.03 -3.16 9.22
C ARG A 72 14.51 -2.79 9.17
N GLU A 73 15.29 -3.46 8.32
CA GLU A 73 16.75 -3.37 8.28
C GLU A 73 17.22 -2.14 7.47
N GLU A 74 16.61 -1.87 6.31
CA GLU A 74 17.09 -0.83 5.39
C GLU A 74 16.26 0.47 5.43
N PHE A 75 14.95 0.38 5.69
CA PHE A 75 14.07 1.55 5.70
C PHE A 75 13.91 2.15 7.10
N GLY A 76 13.54 1.32 8.09
CA GLY A 76 13.17 1.72 9.45
C GLY A 76 11.78 2.35 9.54
N LYS A 77 11.54 3.14 10.59
CA LYS A 77 10.26 3.79 10.90
C LYS A 77 9.09 2.80 11.07
N GLU A 78 7.89 3.11 10.57
CA GLU A 78 6.75 2.21 10.65
C GLU A 78 6.90 1.02 9.71
N LEU A 79 6.52 -0.14 10.20
CA LEU A 79 6.40 -1.36 9.41
C LEU A 79 4.98 -1.90 9.54
N HIS A 80 4.27 -1.93 8.42
CA HIS A 80 2.91 -2.47 8.29
C HIS A 80 3.00 -3.83 7.62
N LEU A 81 2.36 -4.83 8.20
CA LEU A 81 2.32 -6.18 7.65
C LEU A 81 0.95 -6.48 7.06
N TYR A 82 0.92 -7.02 5.85
CA TYR A 82 -0.26 -7.66 5.30
C TYR A 82 0.14 -8.88 4.48
N LEU A 83 -0.16 -10.07 4.99
CA LEU A 83 -0.03 -11.33 4.26
C LEU A 83 -1.41 -11.97 4.08
N LEU A 84 -1.58 -12.68 2.96
CA LEU A 84 -2.77 -13.49 2.72
C LEU A 84 -2.93 -14.59 3.80
N ALA A 85 -1.82 -15.22 4.15
CA ALA A 85 -1.74 -16.26 5.16
C ALA A 85 -0.41 -16.16 5.92
N TYR A 86 -0.50 -16.08 7.23
CA TYR A 86 0.63 -16.10 8.15
C TYR A 86 0.99 -17.55 8.49
N GLN A 87 2.28 -17.86 8.52
CA GLN A 87 2.79 -19.19 8.86
C GLN A 87 3.30 -19.22 10.29
N GLU A 88 2.93 -20.25 11.05
CA GLU A 88 3.29 -20.42 12.46
C GLU A 88 4.79 -20.30 12.73
N LYS A 89 5.59 -20.93 11.86
CA LYS A 89 7.05 -20.98 11.96
C LYS A 89 7.72 -19.63 11.69
N GLU A 90 7.12 -18.78 10.87
CA GLU A 90 7.69 -17.49 10.43
C GLU A 90 7.14 -16.32 11.24
N PHE A 91 5.97 -16.48 11.88
CA PHE A 91 5.28 -15.41 12.59
C PHE A 91 6.14 -14.69 13.64
N PRO A 92 6.94 -15.38 14.49
CA PRO A 92 7.78 -14.69 15.47
C PRO A 92 8.81 -13.74 14.85
N GLU A 93 9.41 -14.11 13.72
CA GLU A 93 10.38 -13.25 13.01
C GLU A 93 9.67 -12.16 12.21
N LEU A 94 8.52 -12.49 11.61
CA LEU A 94 7.74 -11.59 10.80
C LEU A 94 7.22 -10.40 11.62
N ILE A 95 6.66 -10.65 12.80
CA ILE A 95 6.05 -9.60 13.64
C ILE A 95 7.09 -8.70 14.31
N GLN A 96 8.37 -9.08 14.32
CA GLN A 96 9.42 -8.33 14.98
C GLN A 96 9.60 -6.94 14.33
N GLY A 97 9.46 -5.89 15.12
CA GLY A 97 9.59 -4.50 14.66
C GLY A 97 8.41 -3.99 13.84
N ALA A 98 7.37 -4.82 13.64
CA ALA A 98 6.14 -4.34 13.03
C ALA A 98 5.40 -3.39 13.97
N THR A 99 4.80 -2.36 13.39
CA THR A 99 3.94 -1.39 14.07
C THR A 99 2.46 -1.72 13.88
N HIS A 100 2.12 -2.26 12.71
CA HIS A 100 0.76 -2.63 12.34
C HIS A 100 0.76 -4.01 11.66
N ILE A 101 -0.31 -4.77 11.84
CA ILE A 101 -0.52 -6.05 11.16
C ILE A 101 -1.98 -6.20 10.75
N SER A 102 -2.24 -6.54 9.48
CA SER A 102 -3.58 -6.75 8.95
C SER A 102 -3.80 -8.22 8.64
N PHE A 103 -4.83 -8.83 9.23
CA PHE A 103 -5.21 -10.20 8.96
C PHE A 103 -6.22 -10.30 7.81
N ASN A 104 -5.99 -11.25 6.91
CA ASN A 104 -6.86 -11.44 5.75
C ASN A 104 -8.20 -12.13 6.08
N SER A 105 -8.28 -12.84 7.21
CA SER A 105 -9.48 -13.57 7.63
C SER A 105 -9.62 -13.60 9.15
N LEU A 106 -10.85 -13.81 9.63
CA LEU A 106 -11.13 -14.02 11.06
C LEU A 106 -10.38 -15.23 11.62
N SER A 107 -10.28 -16.31 10.85
CA SER A 107 -9.52 -17.51 11.26
C SER A 107 -8.03 -17.26 11.44
N GLN A 108 -7.42 -16.38 10.62
CA GLN A 108 -6.02 -15.98 10.80
C GLN A 108 -5.88 -15.10 12.04
N TRP A 109 -6.81 -14.18 12.28
CA TRP A 109 -6.83 -13.39 13.51
C TRP A 109 -6.94 -14.30 14.74
N GLU A 110 -7.93 -15.19 14.81
CA GLU A 110 -8.14 -16.11 15.93
C GLU A 110 -6.89 -16.95 16.22
N ARG A 111 -6.23 -17.46 15.18
CA ARG A 111 -5.03 -18.27 15.30
C ARG A 111 -3.83 -17.50 15.89
N PHE A 112 -3.66 -16.24 15.51
CA PHE A 112 -2.49 -15.44 15.88
C PHE A 112 -2.78 -14.36 16.93
N LYS A 113 -4.03 -14.26 17.43
CA LYS A 113 -4.49 -13.25 18.39
C LYS A 113 -3.59 -13.17 19.61
N GLU A 114 -3.39 -14.29 20.31
CA GLU A 114 -2.60 -14.33 21.54
C GLU A 114 -1.17 -13.82 21.30
N LYS A 115 -0.50 -14.32 20.26
CA LYS A 115 0.86 -13.89 19.92
C LYS A 115 0.95 -12.43 19.54
N THR A 116 -0.07 -11.91 18.85
CA THR A 116 -0.12 -10.50 18.44
C THR A 116 -0.33 -9.58 19.64
N LEU A 117 -1.25 -9.95 20.54
CA LEU A 117 -1.58 -9.17 21.74
C LEU A 117 -0.47 -9.18 22.81
N LEU A 118 0.48 -10.12 22.73
CA LEU A 118 1.70 -10.11 23.55
C LEU A 118 2.75 -9.09 23.06
N THR A 119 2.50 -8.42 21.93
CA THR A 119 3.38 -7.39 21.36
C THR A 119 2.73 -6.01 21.46
N GLN A 120 3.44 -4.97 21.00
CA GLN A 120 2.89 -3.62 20.86
C GLN A 120 2.30 -3.35 19.45
N VAL A 121 2.24 -4.37 18.58
CA VAL A 121 1.75 -4.22 17.21
C VAL A 121 0.25 -3.96 17.23
N SER A 122 -0.21 -2.97 16.47
CA SER A 122 -1.64 -2.67 16.31
C SER A 122 -2.28 -3.62 15.28
N PRO A 123 -3.20 -4.50 15.68
CA PRO A 123 -3.82 -5.46 14.77
C PRO A 123 -5.00 -4.85 14.02
N GLY A 124 -5.18 -5.27 12.78
CA GLY A 124 -6.28 -4.87 11.92
C GLY A 124 -6.80 -6.04 11.08
N LEU A 125 -7.90 -5.79 10.37
CA LEU A 125 -8.48 -6.74 9.43
C LEU A 125 -8.48 -6.14 8.03
N ARG A 126 -8.08 -6.94 7.03
CA ARG A 126 -8.34 -6.58 5.64
C ARG A 126 -9.82 -6.80 5.35
N ILE A 127 -10.48 -5.78 4.83
CA ILE A 127 -11.88 -5.82 4.38
C ILE A 127 -11.95 -5.89 2.85
N ASN A 128 -13.02 -6.48 2.35
CA ASN A 128 -13.36 -6.48 0.94
C ASN A 128 -14.53 -5.50 0.72
N PRO A 129 -14.33 -4.36 0.04
CA PRO A 129 -15.38 -3.38 -0.21
C PRO A 129 -16.36 -3.79 -1.32
N GLU A 130 -16.21 -5.00 -1.88
CA GLU A 130 -17.09 -5.54 -2.94
C GLU A 130 -17.21 -4.64 -4.18
N TYR A 131 -16.19 -3.81 -4.38
CA TYR A 131 -16.04 -2.89 -5.48
C TYR A 131 -14.61 -2.92 -5.99
N SER A 132 -14.44 -2.98 -7.31
CA SER A 132 -13.14 -2.91 -7.96
C SER A 132 -13.27 -2.15 -9.27
N PRO A 133 -12.42 -1.14 -9.53
CA PRO A 133 -12.26 -0.53 -10.84
C PRO A 133 -11.33 -1.34 -11.78
N VAL A 134 -10.77 -2.46 -11.32
CA VAL A 134 -9.79 -3.26 -12.07
C VAL A 134 -10.51 -4.18 -13.05
N GLU A 135 -10.36 -3.89 -14.34
CA GLU A 135 -11.05 -4.58 -15.45
C GLU A 135 -10.67 -6.06 -15.63
N PRO A 136 -9.37 -6.47 -15.61
CA PRO A 136 -9.07 -7.88 -15.79
C PRO A 136 -9.51 -8.68 -14.56
N GLU A 137 -10.45 -9.61 -14.75
CA GLU A 137 -11.09 -10.38 -13.67
C GLU A 137 -10.07 -11.13 -12.79
N ILE A 138 -8.97 -11.64 -13.37
CA ILE A 138 -7.91 -12.31 -12.62
C ILE A 138 -7.18 -11.40 -11.62
N TYR A 139 -7.21 -10.10 -11.85
CA TYR A 139 -6.60 -9.07 -11.00
C TYR A 139 -7.63 -8.34 -10.14
N ASN A 140 -8.92 -8.64 -10.28
CA ASN A 140 -10.00 -8.03 -9.51
C ASN A 140 -9.93 -8.46 -8.04
N PRO A 141 -9.48 -7.57 -7.13
CA PRO A 141 -9.29 -7.91 -5.72
C PRO A 141 -10.60 -7.97 -4.93
N SER A 142 -11.72 -7.56 -5.53
CA SER A 142 -13.05 -7.53 -4.93
C SER A 142 -14.07 -8.33 -5.73
N SER A 143 -13.63 -9.26 -6.58
CA SER A 143 -14.54 -10.18 -7.26
C SER A 143 -15.32 -11.02 -6.24
N PRO A 144 -16.50 -11.57 -6.60
CA PRO A 144 -17.29 -12.40 -5.69
C PRO A 144 -16.55 -13.64 -5.16
N LEU A 145 -15.54 -14.11 -5.90
CA LEU A 145 -14.68 -15.24 -5.53
C LEU A 145 -13.32 -14.79 -4.98
N SER A 146 -13.13 -13.49 -4.73
CA SER A 146 -11.88 -12.96 -4.21
C SER A 146 -11.58 -13.54 -2.84
N ARG A 147 -10.32 -13.97 -2.68
CA ARG A 147 -9.76 -14.43 -1.41
C ARG A 147 -9.22 -13.30 -0.54
N LEU A 148 -9.35 -12.05 -0.98
CA LEU A 148 -8.70 -10.89 -0.38
C LEU A 148 -9.67 -10.10 0.48
N GLY A 149 -9.43 -10.14 1.79
CA GLY A 149 -10.23 -9.43 2.78
C GLY A 149 -11.57 -10.09 3.11
N ILE A 150 -12.12 -9.65 4.23
CA ILE A 150 -13.39 -10.13 4.79
C ILE A 150 -14.54 -9.29 4.21
N ARG A 151 -15.57 -9.96 3.70
CA ARG A 151 -16.82 -9.32 3.25
C ARG A 151 -17.66 -8.89 4.45
N ALA A 152 -18.45 -7.83 4.30
CA ALA A 152 -19.26 -7.28 5.39
C ALA A 152 -20.20 -8.32 6.01
N GLU A 153 -20.82 -9.17 5.17
CA GLU A 153 -21.69 -10.27 5.63
C GLU A 153 -21.02 -11.29 6.57
N LYS A 154 -19.68 -11.38 6.55
CA LYS A 154 -18.92 -12.30 7.41
C LYS A 154 -18.36 -11.64 8.67
N LEU A 155 -18.18 -10.31 8.66
CA LEU A 155 -17.59 -9.58 9.78
C LEU A 155 -18.62 -9.34 10.91
N GLY A 156 -19.90 -9.22 10.56
CA GLY A 156 -20.98 -8.94 11.51
C GLY A 156 -21.01 -7.47 11.96
N ASP A 157 -21.70 -7.16 13.06
CA ASP A 157 -21.92 -5.77 13.49
C ASP A 157 -20.80 -5.22 14.41
N LYS A 158 -20.01 -6.11 15.02
CA LYS A 158 -18.95 -5.74 15.96
C LYS A 158 -17.62 -6.30 15.51
N LEU A 159 -16.57 -5.50 15.64
CA LEU A 159 -15.23 -5.99 15.39
C LEU A 159 -14.82 -7.00 16.46
N PRO A 160 -14.01 -8.02 16.10
CA PRO A 160 -13.40 -8.89 17.09
C PRO A 160 -12.60 -8.08 18.12
N GLU A 161 -12.70 -8.48 19.38
CA GLU A 161 -11.95 -7.84 20.47
C GLU A 161 -10.45 -7.81 20.17
N GLY A 162 -9.84 -6.64 20.32
CA GLY A 162 -8.42 -6.39 20.10
C GLY A 162 -8.10 -5.77 18.75
N ILE A 163 -9.00 -5.87 17.75
CA ILE A 163 -8.81 -5.23 16.45
C ILE A 163 -8.91 -3.71 16.59
N GLU A 164 -7.90 -3.00 16.07
CA GLU A 164 -7.77 -1.55 16.16
C GLU A 164 -7.85 -0.84 14.81
N GLY A 165 -7.85 -1.57 13.69
CA GLY A 165 -7.86 -0.98 12.36
C GLY A 165 -8.46 -1.83 11.26
N LEU A 166 -8.73 -1.18 10.14
CA LEU A 166 -9.16 -1.83 8.90
C LEU A 166 -8.18 -1.51 7.77
N HIS A 167 -8.03 -2.47 6.85
CA HIS A 167 -7.20 -2.34 5.66
C HIS A 167 -8.03 -2.66 4.42
N CYS A 168 -7.96 -1.82 3.41
CA CYS A 168 -8.61 -2.02 2.13
C CYS A 168 -7.60 -1.79 1.02
N HIS A 169 -7.49 -2.73 0.09
CA HIS A 169 -6.65 -2.60 -1.09
C HIS A 169 -7.40 -3.17 -2.28
N ASN A 170 -8.03 -2.30 -3.07
CA ASN A 170 -8.86 -2.71 -4.20
C ASN A 170 -8.57 -1.95 -5.50
N LEU A 171 -7.57 -1.07 -5.50
CA LEU A 171 -7.20 -0.25 -6.65
C LEU A 171 -5.94 -0.79 -7.33
N CYS A 172 -5.83 -0.54 -8.63
CA CYS A 172 -4.63 -0.77 -9.43
C CYS A 172 -4.56 0.31 -10.51
N GLU A 173 -3.47 1.09 -10.54
CA GLU A 173 -3.27 2.20 -11.48
C GLU A 173 -4.51 3.10 -11.67
N SER A 174 -5.25 3.31 -10.59
CA SER A 174 -6.56 3.95 -10.60
C SER A 174 -6.47 5.44 -10.30
N ASP A 175 -7.50 6.18 -10.70
CA ASP A 175 -7.66 7.61 -10.46
C ASP A 175 -8.23 7.93 -9.06
N SER A 176 -8.34 9.22 -8.74
CA SER A 176 -8.92 9.66 -7.46
C SER A 176 -10.44 9.46 -7.35
N GLN A 177 -11.14 9.28 -8.48
CA GLN A 177 -12.57 8.95 -8.51
C GLN A 177 -12.83 7.52 -8.04
N ALA A 178 -11.95 6.58 -8.40
CA ALA A 178 -11.99 5.22 -7.92
C ALA A 178 -11.82 5.15 -6.39
N LEU A 179 -10.94 5.96 -5.81
CA LEU A 179 -10.81 6.05 -4.35
C LEU A 179 -12.10 6.59 -3.70
N ALA A 180 -12.71 7.63 -4.29
CA ALA A 180 -13.98 8.16 -3.77
C ALA A 180 -15.05 7.07 -3.70
N ARG A 181 -15.21 6.28 -4.78
CA ARG A 181 -16.12 5.14 -4.82
C ARG A 181 -15.76 4.04 -3.82
N THR A 182 -14.47 3.74 -3.64
CA THR A 182 -14.01 2.81 -2.60
C THR A 182 -14.44 3.28 -1.21
N LEU A 183 -14.27 4.57 -0.88
CA LEU A 183 -14.68 5.11 0.42
C LEU A 183 -16.20 5.07 0.62
N GLU A 184 -16.99 5.38 -0.40
CA GLU A 184 -18.46 5.25 -0.36
C GLU A 184 -18.89 3.81 -0.06
N GLN A 185 -18.21 2.82 -0.66
CA GLN A 185 -18.47 1.40 -0.40
C GLN A 185 -18.04 0.99 1.01
N ILE A 186 -16.89 1.48 1.48
CA ILE A 186 -16.45 1.26 2.87
C ILE A 186 -17.49 1.85 3.85
N GLU A 187 -17.98 3.07 3.62
CA GLU A 187 -19.01 3.68 4.48
C GLU A 187 -20.33 2.90 4.43
N THR A 188 -20.73 2.41 3.25
CA THR A 188 -21.96 1.64 3.08
C THR A 188 -21.90 0.28 3.77
N LEU A 189 -20.78 -0.44 3.62
CA LEU A 189 -20.66 -1.83 4.05
C LEU A 189 -20.03 -1.98 5.44
N PHE A 190 -19.16 -1.06 5.83
CA PHE A 190 -18.36 -1.12 7.06
C PHE A 190 -18.45 0.16 7.91
N GLY A 191 -19.31 1.11 7.55
CA GLY A 191 -19.40 2.41 8.21
C GLY A 191 -19.70 2.33 9.71
N HIS A 192 -20.43 1.32 10.16
CA HIS A 192 -20.73 1.06 11.58
C HIS A 192 -19.50 0.57 12.38
N HIS A 193 -18.45 0.11 11.72
CA HIS A 193 -17.19 -0.25 12.34
C HIS A 193 -16.20 0.92 12.44
N LEU A 194 -16.30 1.93 11.58
CA LEU A 194 -15.37 3.06 11.55
C LEU A 194 -15.25 3.85 12.87
N PRO A 195 -16.32 4.01 13.68
CA PRO A 195 -16.19 4.60 15.02
C PRO A 195 -15.41 3.75 16.02
N GLN A 196 -15.22 2.45 15.76
CA GLN A 196 -14.58 1.49 16.69
C GLN A 196 -13.06 1.36 16.46
N ILE A 197 -12.56 1.84 15.32
CA ILE A 197 -11.15 1.70 14.93
C ILE A 197 -10.36 3.00 15.12
N LYS A 198 -9.05 2.85 15.20
CA LYS A 198 -8.07 3.94 15.33
C LYS A 198 -7.48 4.34 13.98
N TRP A 199 -7.38 3.39 13.04
CA TRP A 199 -6.76 3.63 11.74
C TRP A 199 -7.46 2.88 10.60
N LEU A 200 -7.37 3.46 9.41
CA LEU A 200 -7.84 2.88 8.15
C LEU A 200 -6.74 3.01 7.10
N ASN A 201 -6.20 1.88 6.64
CA ASN A 201 -5.27 1.84 5.53
C ASN A 201 -6.04 1.58 4.22
N LEU A 202 -6.00 2.53 3.29
CA LEU A 202 -6.73 2.48 2.00
C LEU A 202 -5.87 1.93 0.85
N GLY A 203 -4.78 1.23 1.18
CA GLY A 203 -4.06 0.47 0.20
C GLY A 203 -3.24 1.34 -0.76
N GLY A 204 -2.80 0.71 -1.84
CA GLY A 204 -2.06 1.31 -2.93
C GLY A 204 -2.93 1.38 -4.18
N GLY A 205 -2.29 1.41 -5.35
CA GLY A 205 -2.99 1.51 -6.63
C GLY A 205 -3.44 2.92 -6.99
N HIS A 206 -3.19 3.91 -6.13
CA HIS A 206 -3.35 5.33 -6.41
C HIS A 206 -2.18 5.81 -7.28
N LEU A 207 -2.45 6.15 -8.54
CA LEU A 207 -1.40 6.61 -9.46
C LEU A 207 -1.09 8.11 -9.29
N ILE A 208 -0.82 8.53 -8.06
CA ILE A 208 -0.71 9.94 -7.61
C ILE A 208 0.24 10.76 -8.49
N THR A 209 1.35 10.17 -8.91
CA THR A 209 2.43 10.86 -9.65
C THR A 209 2.26 10.82 -11.17
N SER A 210 1.18 10.22 -11.68
CA SER A 210 0.82 10.37 -13.08
C SER A 210 0.35 11.79 -13.37
N LYS A 211 0.73 12.31 -14.54
CA LYS A 211 0.31 13.64 -15.03
C LYS A 211 -1.21 13.79 -15.19
N SER A 212 -1.93 12.68 -15.37
CA SER A 212 -3.39 12.67 -15.51
C SER A 212 -4.13 12.58 -14.17
N TYR A 213 -3.42 12.44 -13.05
CA TYR A 213 -4.05 12.21 -11.75
C TYR A 213 -4.55 13.52 -11.13
N ASP A 214 -5.83 13.55 -10.74
CA ASP A 214 -6.43 14.73 -10.09
C ASP A 214 -6.08 14.75 -8.59
N ILE A 215 -4.98 15.44 -8.27
CA ILE A 215 -4.43 15.63 -6.93
C ILE A 215 -5.36 16.42 -6.02
N GLU A 216 -5.98 17.49 -6.53
CA GLU A 216 -6.86 18.33 -5.72
C GLU A 216 -8.14 17.58 -5.34
N HIS A 217 -8.69 16.79 -6.27
CA HIS A 217 -9.80 15.90 -5.96
C HIS A 217 -9.42 14.84 -4.91
N LEU A 218 -8.23 14.23 -5.01
CA LEU A 218 -7.73 13.28 -3.99
C LEU A 218 -7.68 13.93 -2.61
N ILE A 219 -7.08 15.11 -2.48
CA ILE A 219 -6.97 15.84 -1.22
C ILE A 219 -8.37 16.15 -0.66
N GLN A 220 -9.29 16.61 -1.51
CA GLN A 220 -10.67 16.89 -1.09
C GLN A 220 -11.40 15.64 -0.60
N VAL A 221 -11.27 14.51 -1.31
CA VAL A 221 -11.89 13.23 -0.93
C VAL A 221 -11.40 12.79 0.45
N LEU A 222 -10.08 12.79 0.66
CA LEU A 222 -9.47 12.38 1.92
C LEU A 222 -9.83 13.34 3.07
N THR A 223 -9.78 14.65 2.82
CA THR A 223 -10.10 15.67 3.84
C THR A 223 -11.57 15.59 4.25
N ARG A 224 -12.49 15.39 3.29
CA ARG A 224 -13.92 15.20 3.58
C ARG A 224 -14.15 13.93 4.40
N PHE A 225 -13.53 12.82 4.02
CA PHE A 225 -13.64 11.57 4.78
C PHE A 225 -13.13 11.74 6.21
N LYS A 226 -11.96 12.36 6.39
CA LYS A 226 -11.41 12.69 7.72
C LYS A 226 -12.31 13.63 8.52
N SER A 227 -13.00 14.57 7.89
CA SER A 227 -13.91 15.46 8.62
C SER A 227 -15.10 14.71 9.25
N ARG A 228 -15.53 13.60 8.61
CA ARG A 228 -16.56 12.69 9.14
C ARG A 228 -16.02 11.75 10.22
N TYR A 229 -14.74 11.37 10.12
CA TYR A 229 -14.07 10.47 11.06
C TYR A 229 -12.76 11.06 11.59
N PRO A 230 -12.82 12.14 12.40
CA PRO A 230 -11.64 12.91 12.78
C PRO A 230 -10.65 12.15 13.68
N HIS A 231 -11.11 11.08 14.33
CA HIS A 231 -10.27 10.21 15.16
C HIS A 231 -9.45 9.21 14.33
N LEU A 232 -9.80 8.99 13.06
CA LEU A 232 -9.11 8.00 12.23
C LEU A 232 -7.78 8.50 11.69
N HIS A 233 -6.75 7.70 11.89
CA HIS A 233 -5.51 7.81 11.16
C HIS A 233 -5.65 7.11 9.80
N ILE A 234 -5.49 7.88 8.71
CA ILE A 234 -5.64 7.34 7.36
C ILE A 234 -4.26 7.09 6.76
N TYR A 235 -4.05 5.86 6.26
CA TYR A 235 -2.85 5.47 5.54
C TYR A 235 -3.13 5.23 4.06
N LEU A 236 -2.22 5.65 3.18
CA LEU A 236 -2.08 5.09 1.83
C LEU A 236 -0.72 4.39 1.71
N GLU A 237 -0.65 3.39 0.84
CA GLU A 237 0.55 2.61 0.60
C GLU A 237 0.89 2.48 -0.91
N PRO A 238 1.16 3.59 -1.63
CA PRO A 238 1.61 3.54 -3.01
C PRO A 238 2.97 2.84 -3.13
N GLY A 239 3.11 2.03 -4.18
CA GLY A 239 4.39 1.46 -4.61
C GLY A 239 4.80 2.06 -5.95
N SER A 240 4.04 1.76 -7.00
CA SER A 240 4.29 2.25 -8.37
C SER A 240 4.36 3.78 -8.43
N ALA A 241 3.45 4.51 -7.78
CA ALA A 241 3.48 5.97 -7.80
C ALA A 241 4.78 6.56 -7.20
N VAL A 242 5.44 5.89 -6.26
CA VAL A 242 6.74 6.38 -5.74
C VAL A 242 7.79 6.36 -6.85
N ALA A 243 7.86 5.27 -7.63
CA ALA A 243 8.86 5.06 -8.66
C ALA A 243 8.38 5.34 -10.10
N TRP A 244 7.20 5.95 -10.26
CA TRP A 244 6.57 6.17 -11.56
C TRP A 244 7.42 7.07 -12.47
N GLU A 245 7.76 6.58 -13.65
CA GLU A 245 8.60 7.29 -14.64
C GLU A 245 9.94 7.82 -14.08
N THR A 246 10.47 7.18 -13.03
CA THR A 246 11.72 7.62 -12.37
C THR A 246 12.99 7.08 -13.01
N GLY A 247 12.89 6.22 -14.02
CA GLY A 247 14.06 5.54 -14.57
C GLY A 247 13.79 4.74 -15.83
N VAL A 248 14.85 4.12 -16.34
CA VAL A 248 14.82 3.33 -17.58
C VAL A 248 15.61 2.02 -17.42
N LEU A 249 15.31 1.04 -18.26
CA LEU A 249 16.20 -0.09 -18.50
C LEU A 249 17.10 0.25 -19.69
N ARG A 250 18.41 0.40 -19.43
CA ARG A 250 19.42 0.50 -20.48
C ARG A 250 19.75 -0.90 -20.99
N ALA A 251 19.71 -1.10 -22.30
CA ALA A 251 20.10 -2.34 -22.97
C ALA A 251 20.98 -2.03 -24.20
N THR A 252 21.67 -3.06 -24.70
CA THR A 252 22.52 -2.98 -25.90
C THR A 252 21.90 -3.86 -26.97
N VAL A 253 21.71 -3.31 -28.18
CA VAL A 253 21.38 -4.11 -29.37
C VAL A 253 22.62 -4.93 -29.73
N LEU A 254 22.52 -6.25 -29.63
CA LEU A 254 23.64 -7.16 -29.91
C LEU A 254 23.72 -7.56 -31.39
N ASP A 255 22.59 -7.58 -32.08
CA ASP A 255 22.51 -8.00 -33.49
C ASP A 255 21.30 -7.33 -34.16
N LEU A 256 21.39 -7.16 -35.48
CA LEU A 256 20.31 -6.71 -36.35
C LEU A 256 20.21 -7.69 -37.51
N ILE A 257 19.19 -8.55 -37.46
CA ILE A 257 18.94 -9.56 -38.49
C ILE A 257 17.94 -9.00 -39.50
N GLU A 258 18.32 -8.95 -40.77
CA GLU A 258 17.40 -8.62 -41.86
C GLU A 258 16.44 -9.80 -42.12
N THR A 259 15.14 -9.53 -42.13
CA THR A 259 14.11 -10.50 -42.53
C THR A 259 13.42 -10.02 -43.80
N SER A 260 13.29 -10.89 -44.80
CA SER A 260 12.54 -10.60 -46.03
C SER A 260 11.05 -10.43 -45.71
N ASN A 261 10.44 -9.32 -46.13
CA ASN A 261 8.98 -9.23 -46.28
C ASN A 261 8.50 -10.10 -47.45
#